data_AF-A0A3M1GS95-F1
#
_entry.id   AF-A0A3M1GS95-F1
#
_cell.length_a   1.000
_cell.length_b   1.000
_cell.length_c   1.000
_cell.angle_alpha   90.00
_cell.angle_beta   90.00
_cell.angle_gamma   90.00
#
_symmetry.space_group_name_H-M   'P 1'
#
loop_
_entity.id
_entity.type
_entity.pdbx_description
1 polymer ?
#
loop_
_entity_poly.entity_id
_entity_poly.type
_entity_poly.pdbx_seq_one_letter_code
_entity_poly.pdbx_strand_id
1 'polypeptide(L)'
;MKGSGGRGCERWQEALSASIDGELGGRERRALEAHLAECDACRARRARLSRVASLVGLLAPEGDEARAGARFVERLERRLAAEPPPERAASGRTRPLAVRRARWPAALRSLARIAAAVAIVVTAGWWAQVLYHRLRRPERARTPVVWRNVASEAQRPGRGPGHAPPRTGAASKLAAAPRTPQPPEIAGQPPEDEGGAGATDREAVAHANEPPPRDPAAAAVAEPEPAVAGADAAQRRSETARRERERARALARARRLARRIADRRGEEDERIAAVYELARLAPRLAPRHPEALRPLERILARPDAAGSTLWHETVRAVGTFPSRHTLPWLLAAAEHDPAACAQALARLHDPALQRWLAERGLAGLRGHETPLRVAVRALGRLRCRDAAEPIARLLETSRSARVRVACLAALRDLGSPVAQRAARRALEDPSAPVRVAAARLLARVPSSAASGPVAVRLAAERSAAVRIALAQALGACGGEPARAALERLRERDRSLSVRGAALLSLQRLDGVGLFAD
;
A
#
# COMPACT_ATOMS: atom_id res chain seq x y z
N MET A 1 -40.63 -0.52 27.75
CA MET A 1 -40.16 0.78 28.29
C MET A 1 -39.44 1.52 27.17
N LYS A 2 -39.87 2.76 26.89
CA LYS A 2 -39.39 3.65 25.81
C LYS A 2 -37.88 3.89 25.97
N GLY A 3 -37.00 3.89 24.95
CA GLY A 3 -37.23 4.30 23.56
C GLY A 3 -36.84 5.76 23.35
N SER A 4 -35.64 6.18 23.75
CA SER A 4 -35.07 7.49 23.39
C SER A 4 -33.54 7.44 23.32
N GLY A 5 -32.96 7.99 22.24
CA GLY A 5 -31.68 8.70 22.41
C GLY A 5 -30.42 8.22 21.68
N GLY A 6 -30.52 7.67 20.46
CA GLY A 6 -29.34 7.56 19.57
C GLY A 6 -28.64 8.90 19.26
N ARG A 7 -29.25 10.05 19.61
CA ARG A 7 -28.75 11.41 19.37
C ARG A 7 -28.01 12.07 20.55
N GLY A 8 -27.83 11.37 21.69
CA GLY A 8 -27.16 11.92 22.89
C GLY A 8 -25.83 11.24 23.27
N CYS A 9 -25.45 10.16 22.57
CA CYS A 9 -24.37 9.27 23.01
C CYS A 9 -22.97 9.64 22.46
N GLU A 10 -22.87 10.55 21.49
CA GLU A 10 -21.59 10.94 20.89
C GLU A 10 -20.65 11.62 21.89
N ARG A 11 -21.18 12.51 22.75
CA ARG A 11 -20.44 13.17 23.82
C ARG A 11 -19.78 12.19 24.80
N TRP A 12 -20.37 11.00 24.97
CA TRP A 12 -19.90 10.01 25.93
C TRP A 12 -18.88 9.03 25.36
N GLN A 13 -18.60 9.05 24.04
CA GLN A 13 -17.68 8.09 23.44
C GLN A 13 -16.24 8.23 23.97
N GLU A 14 -15.77 9.47 24.13
CA GLU A 14 -14.45 9.76 24.69
C GLU A 14 -14.41 9.46 26.20
N ALA A 15 -15.47 9.82 26.93
CA ALA A 15 -15.60 9.51 28.35
C ALA A 15 -15.63 8.00 28.62
N LEU A 16 -16.23 7.19 27.75
CA LEU A 16 -16.25 5.73 27.87
C LEU A 16 -14.84 5.13 27.77
N SER A 17 -14.02 5.59 26.82
CA SER A 17 -12.61 5.15 26.70
C SER A 17 -11.82 5.60 27.92
N ALA A 18 -11.89 6.89 28.27
CA ALA A 18 -11.20 7.46 29.43
C ALA A 18 -11.62 6.78 30.76
N SER A 19 -12.86 6.28 30.86
CA SER A 19 -13.32 5.54 32.05
C SER A 19 -12.66 4.17 32.21
N ILE A 20 -12.31 3.52 31.09
CA ILE A 20 -11.64 2.21 31.07
C ILE A 20 -10.15 2.39 31.37
N ASP A 21 -9.57 3.50 30.90
CA ASP A 21 -8.18 3.87 31.13
C ASP A 21 -7.95 4.54 32.51
N GLY A 22 -9.02 4.78 33.28
CA GLY A 22 -8.97 5.36 34.63
C GLY A 22 -8.73 6.88 34.69
N GLU A 23 -8.90 7.58 33.57
CA GLU A 23 -8.51 8.98 33.35
C GLU A 23 -9.61 10.01 33.65
N LEU A 24 -10.81 9.56 34.07
CA LEU A 24 -11.92 10.48 34.38
C LEU A 24 -11.79 11.13 35.77
N GLY A 25 -11.96 12.46 35.80
CA GLY A 25 -12.10 13.20 37.06
C GLY A 25 -13.40 12.84 37.81
N GLY A 26 -13.47 13.11 39.12
CA GLY A 26 -14.60 12.70 39.95
C GLY A 26 -15.98 13.22 39.52
N ARG A 27 -16.06 14.44 38.97
CA ARG A 27 -17.31 15.00 38.44
C ARG A 27 -17.74 14.33 37.12
N GLU A 28 -16.78 14.09 36.22
CA GLU A 28 -17.03 13.48 34.91
C GLU A 28 -17.36 11.99 35.03
N ARG A 29 -16.72 11.30 35.99
CA ARG A 29 -16.99 9.91 36.34
C ARG A 29 -18.43 9.73 36.81
N ARG A 30 -18.89 10.57 37.75
CA ARG A 30 -20.28 10.57 38.23
C ARG A 30 -21.28 10.87 37.12
N ALA A 31 -20.96 11.82 36.24
CA ALA A 31 -21.82 12.17 35.11
C ALA A 31 -21.93 11.02 34.08
N LEU A 32 -20.82 10.32 33.82
CA LEU A 32 -20.81 9.13 32.96
C LEU A 32 -21.56 7.96 33.60
N GLU A 33 -21.40 7.73 34.91
CA GLU A 33 -22.10 6.68 35.65
C GLU A 33 -23.62 6.91 35.66
N ALA A 34 -24.06 8.16 35.84
CA ALA A 34 -25.47 8.54 35.71
C ALA A 34 -26.01 8.24 34.30
N HIS A 35 -25.27 8.63 33.25
CA HIS A 35 -25.68 8.31 31.87
C HIS A 35 -25.70 6.80 31.59
N LEU A 36 -24.74 6.06 32.13
CA LEU A 36 -24.67 4.60 32.00
C LEU A 36 -25.78 3.88 32.77
N ALA A 37 -26.43 4.51 33.75
CA ALA A 37 -27.62 3.96 34.40
C ALA A 37 -28.85 3.97 33.48
N GLU A 38 -28.90 4.90 32.52
CA GLU A 38 -30.06 5.14 31.66
C GLU A 38 -29.87 4.66 30.20
N CYS A 39 -28.64 4.36 29.77
CA CYS A 39 -28.33 4.03 28.37
C CYS A 39 -27.73 2.63 28.15
N ASP A 40 -28.54 1.70 27.61
CA ASP A 40 -28.11 0.34 27.24
C ASP A 40 -27.03 0.30 26.15
N ALA A 41 -27.12 1.20 25.15
CA ALA A 41 -26.16 1.24 24.05
C ALA A 41 -24.74 1.60 24.53
N CYS A 42 -24.63 2.57 25.45
CA CYS A 42 -23.36 2.96 26.05
C CYS A 42 -22.83 1.91 27.02
N ARG A 43 -23.68 1.21 27.77
CA ARG A 43 -23.30 0.03 28.58
C ARG A 43 -22.71 -1.07 27.71
N ALA A 44 -23.39 -1.45 26.63
CA ALA A 44 -22.93 -2.47 25.70
C ALA A 44 -21.59 -2.09 25.04
N ARG A 45 -21.41 -0.80 24.71
CA ARG A 45 -20.16 -0.28 24.15
C ARG A 45 -19.02 -0.27 25.17
N ARG A 46 -19.27 0.13 26.43
CA ARG A 46 -18.30 0.02 27.52
C ARG A 46 -17.84 -1.43 27.70
N ALA A 47 -18.78 -2.37 27.74
CA ALA A 47 -18.46 -3.79 27.86
C ALA A 47 -17.64 -4.33 26.69
N ARG A 48 -17.89 -3.87 25.44
CA ARG A 48 -17.05 -4.22 24.28
C ARG A 48 -15.65 -3.65 24.41
N LEU A 49 -15.51 -2.38 24.80
CA LEU A 49 -14.21 -1.74 24.99
C LEU A 49 -13.42 -2.38 26.14
N SER A 50 -14.07 -2.71 27.26
CA SER A 50 -13.45 -3.43 28.37
C SER A 50 -13.00 -4.84 27.98
N ARG A 51 -13.76 -5.55 27.11
CA ARG A 51 -13.33 -6.84 26.56
C ARG A 51 -12.13 -6.71 25.63
N VAL A 52 -12.06 -5.66 24.81
CA VAL A 52 -10.87 -5.40 23.98
C VAL A 52 -9.68 -5.01 24.86
N ALA A 53 -9.91 -4.20 25.90
CA ALA A 53 -8.87 -3.83 26.86
C ALA A 53 -8.34 -5.03 27.65
N SER A 54 -9.19 -5.98 28.05
CA SER A 54 -8.77 -7.23 28.69
C SER A 54 -8.07 -8.19 27.72
N LEU A 55 -8.45 -8.21 26.44
CA LEU A 55 -7.74 -8.99 25.42
C LEU A 55 -6.35 -8.41 25.09
N VAL A 56 -6.20 -7.08 25.15
CA VAL A 56 -4.89 -6.41 25.09
C VAL A 56 -4.13 -6.62 26.39
N GLY A 57 -4.84 -6.66 27.52
CA GLY A 57 -4.33 -7.01 28.84
C GLY A 57 -3.87 -8.46 28.96
N LEU A 58 -4.35 -9.38 28.11
CA LEU A 58 -3.87 -10.77 27.97
C LEU A 58 -2.58 -10.92 27.12
N LEU A 59 -2.18 -9.88 26.39
CA LEU A 59 -0.87 -9.78 25.72
C LEU A 59 0.16 -8.99 26.53
N ALA A 60 -0.28 -8.34 27.61
CA ALA A 60 0.54 -8.07 28.78
C ALA A 60 0.28 -9.20 29.80
N PRO A 61 1.11 -9.46 30.80
CA PRO A 61 0.71 -10.36 31.87
C PRO A 61 -0.25 -9.61 32.81
N GLU A 62 -1.48 -10.12 32.95
CA GLU A 62 -2.51 -9.64 33.88
C GLU A 62 -2.39 -10.33 35.25
N GLY A 63 -2.40 -9.55 36.34
CA GLY A 63 -2.88 -9.98 37.67
C GLY A 63 -1.93 -10.77 38.58
N ASP A 64 -2.01 -10.47 39.88
CA ASP A 64 -1.22 -10.93 41.06
C ASP A 64 0.33 -10.85 40.99
N GLU A 65 0.90 -10.70 39.81
CA GLU A 65 2.32 -10.41 39.62
C GLU A 65 2.68 -8.95 39.88
N ALA A 66 1.76 -8.05 40.22
CA ALA A 66 2.16 -6.72 40.71
C ALA A 66 3.05 -6.83 41.98
N ARG A 67 2.82 -7.87 42.80
CA ARG A 67 3.70 -8.22 43.94
C ARG A 67 4.89 -9.09 43.54
N ALA A 68 4.76 -9.96 42.54
CA ALA A 68 5.87 -10.82 42.08
C ALA A 68 6.89 -10.05 41.21
N GLY A 69 6.42 -9.13 40.37
CA GLY A 69 7.14 -8.16 39.56
C GLY A 69 7.80 -7.09 40.41
N ALA A 70 7.14 -6.57 41.45
CA ALA A 70 7.81 -5.75 42.46
C ALA A 70 8.91 -6.53 43.19
N ARG A 71 8.65 -7.77 43.63
CA ARG A 71 9.67 -8.65 44.25
C ARG A 71 10.74 -9.13 43.26
N PHE A 72 10.45 -9.17 41.97
CA PHE A 72 11.39 -9.55 40.92
C PHE A 72 12.33 -8.38 40.63
N VAL A 73 11.77 -7.18 40.43
CA VAL A 73 12.54 -5.94 40.30
C VAL A 73 13.36 -5.68 41.56
N GLU A 74 12.79 -5.86 42.75
CA GLU A 74 13.50 -5.69 44.02
C GLU A 74 14.60 -6.76 44.24
N ARG A 75 14.40 -8.01 43.77
CA ARG A 75 15.46 -9.05 43.78
C ARG A 75 16.53 -8.81 42.71
N LEU A 76 16.14 -8.25 41.57
CA LEU A 76 17.04 -7.92 40.47
C LEU A 76 17.89 -6.70 40.86
N GLU A 77 17.29 -5.68 41.45
CA GLU A 77 17.98 -4.51 42.04
C GLU A 77 18.91 -4.96 43.18
N ARG A 78 18.49 -5.86 44.07
CA ARG A 78 19.39 -6.44 45.10
C ARG A 78 20.52 -7.28 44.52
N ARG A 79 20.33 -7.96 43.39
CA ARG A 79 21.39 -8.72 42.71
C ARG A 79 22.33 -7.85 41.89
N LEU A 80 21.84 -6.74 41.34
CA LEU A 80 22.63 -5.74 40.63
C LEU A 80 23.39 -4.82 41.59
N ALA A 81 22.86 -4.62 42.81
CA ALA A 81 23.50 -3.85 43.88
C ALA A 81 24.41 -4.70 44.80
N ALA A 82 24.43 -6.03 44.66
CA ALA A 82 25.37 -6.89 45.37
C ALA A 82 26.72 -6.85 44.65
N GLU A 83 27.78 -6.41 45.35
CA GLU A 83 29.15 -6.52 44.85
C GLU A 83 29.50 -7.98 44.50
N PRO A 84 30.29 -8.22 43.44
CA PRO A 84 30.73 -9.57 43.11
C PRO A 84 31.52 -10.15 44.30
N PRO A 85 31.36 -11.45 44.62
CA PRO A 85 32.09 -12.05 45.73
C PRO A 85 33.59 -11.95 45.47
N PRO A 86 34.43 -11.81 46.52
CA PRO A 86 35.86 -11.66 46.35
C PRO A 86 36.44 -12.92 45.70
N GLU A 87 37.34 -12.70 44.75
CA GLU A 87 38.11 -13.73 44.07
C GLU A 87 38.69 -14.70 45.10
N ARG A 88 38.16 -15.93 45.14
CA ARG A 88 38.77 -16.99 45.92
C ARG A 88 39.98 -17.50 45.15
N ALA A 89 41.13 -17.15 45.70
CA ALA A 89 42.46 -17.63 45.40
C ALA A 89 42.52 -19.08 44.92
N ALA A 90 43.42 -19.27 43.96
CA ALA A 90 43.86 -20.55 43.44
C ALA A 90 44.14 -21.58 44.54
N SER A 91 43.51 -22.75 44.45
CA SER A 91 44.11 -23.98 44.96
C SER A 91 43.72 -25.13 44.06
N GLY A 92 44.71 -25.65 43.34
CA GLY A 92 44.53 -26.72 42.36
C GLY A 92 44.10 -28.04 42.98
N ARG A 93 43.31 -28.79 42.21
CA ARG A 93 43.32 -30.25 42.14
C ARG A 93 42.43 -30.69 40.97
N THR A 94 43.07 -31.06 39.88
CA THR A 94 42.48 -31.76 38.72
C THR A 94 42.06 -33.17 39.12
N ARG A 95 40.84 -33.61 38.76
CA ARG A 95 40.47 -35.02 38.45
C ARG A 95 39.03 -35.12 37.88
N PRO A 96 38.67 -36.20 37.16
CA PRO A 96 38.30 -36.11 35.76
C PRO A 96 36.80 -36.35 35.48
N LEU A 97 36.41 -36.00 34.25
CA LEU A 97 35.06 -36.14 33.69
C LEU A 97 34.58 -37.60 33.70
N ALA A 98 33.59 -37.89 34.55
CA ALA A 98 32.78 -39.11 34.47
C ALA A 98 31.48 -38.79 33.71
N VAL A 99 31.46 -39.19 32.44
CA VAL A 99 30.27 -39.23 31.59
C VAL A 99 29.23 -40.15 32.22
N ARG A 100 28.06 -39.62 32.59
CA ARG A 100 26.92 -40.45 32.98
C ARG A 100 25.65 -40.02 32.24
N ARG A 101 25.45 -40.71 31.10
CA ARG A 101 24.21 -41.03 30.38
C ARG A 101 22.98 -40.18 30.73
N ALA A 102 22.73 -39.19 29.88
CA ALA A 102 21.48 -38.46 29.80
C ALA A 102 20.30 -39.41 29.52
N ARG A 103 19.26 -39.30 30.34
CA ARG A 103 17.96 -39.96 30.15
C ARG A 103 17.23 -39.32 28.95
N TRP A 104 17.50 -39.83 27.75
CA TRP A 104 16.89 -39.40 26.47
C TRP A 104 15.52 -40.01 26.07
N PRO A 105 14.76 -40.81 26.85
CA PRO A 105 13.60 -41.47 26.25
C PRO A 105 12.30 -40.63 26.25
N ALA A 106 12.23 -39.46 26.91
CA ALA A 106 10.97 -38.68 26.98
C ALA A 106 10.81 -37.68 25.81
N ALA A 107 11.85 -36.92 25.49
CA ALA A 107 11.81 -35.89 24.44
C ALA A 107 11.66 -36.49 23.03
N LEU A 108 12.27 -37.65 22.76
CA LEU A 108 12.15 -38.36 21.49
C LEU A 108 10.74 -38.91 21.24
N ARG A 109 10.02 -39.32 22.29
CA ARG A 109 8.61 -39.76 22.17
C ARG A 109 7.68 -38.60 21.84
N SER A 110 7.96 -37.40 22.36
CA SER A 110 7.20 -36.17 22.04
C SER A 110 7.40 -35.76 20.59
N LEU A 111 8.64 -35.77 20.10
CA LEU A 111 8.98 -35.41 18.72
C LEU A 111 8.42 -36.42 17.71
N ALA A 112 8.45 -37.72 18.01
CA ALA A 112 7.87 -38.74 17.16
C ALA A 112 6.34 -38.60 17.01
N ARG A 113 5.65 -38.21 18.09
CA ARG A 113 4.18 -37.95 18.05
C ARG A 113 3.84 -36.73 17.23
N ILE A 114 4.62 -35.66 17.32
CA ILE A 114 4.44 -34.44 16.51
C ILE A 114 4.68 -34.76 15.02
N ALA A 115 5.74 -35.50 14.70
CA ALA A 115 6.04 -35.91 13.33
C ALA A 115 4.93 -36.79 12.73
N ALA A 116 4.37 -37.72 13.51
CA ALA A 116 3.24 -38.56 13.06
C ALA A 116 1.96 -37.74 12.82
N ALA A 117 1.65 -36.76 13.69
CA ALA A 117 0.49 -35.89 13.52
C ALA A 117 0.60 -35.02 12.26
N VAL A 118 1.80 -34.47 11.99
CA VAL A 118 2.06 -33.70 10.77
C VAL A 118 1.91 -34.56 9.53
N ALA A 119 2.42 -35.79 9.54
CA ALA A 119 2.29 -36.72 8.41
C ALA A 119 0.81 -37.06 8.11
N ILE A 120 -0.03 -37.24 9.14
CA ILE A 120 -1.47 -37.49 8.98
C ILE A 120 -2.17 -36.28 8.35
N VAL A 121 -1.88 -35.05 8.79
CA VAL A 121 -2.51 -33.85 8.22
C VAL A 121 -2.09 -33.63 6.77
N VAL A 122 -0.81 -33.83 6.45
CA VAL A 122 -0.29 -33.68 5.08
C VAL A 122 -0.89 -34.74 4.15
N THR A 123 -0.95 -36.00 4.59
CA THR A 123 -1.54 -37.08 3.78
C THR A 123 -3.05 -36.91 3.63
N ALA A 124 -3.78 -36.50 4.67
CA ALA A 124 -5.21 -36.18 4.58
C ALA A 124 -5.49 -35.00 3.65
N GLY A 125 -4.66 -33.95 3.70
CA GLY A 125 -4.75 -32.81 2.78
C GLY A 125 -4.48 -33.21 1.33
N TRP A 126 -3.47 -34.06 1.10
CA TRP A 126 -3.16 -34.58 -0.23
C TRP A 126 -4.28 -35.48 -0.78
N TRP A 127 -4.84 -36.37 0.05
CA TRP A 127 -5.99 -37.20 -0.32
C TRP A 127 -7.26 -36.38 -0.56
N ALA A 128 -7.53 -35.34 0.23
CA ALA A 128 -8.63 -34.42 0.02
C ALA A 128 -8.48 -33.67 -1.32
N GLN A 129 -7.26 -33.29 -1.69
CA GLN A 129 -6.95 -32.62 -2.96
C GLN A 129 -7.06 -33.59 -4.16
N VAL A 130 -6.62 -34.83 -4.02
CA VAL A 130 -6.79 -35.89 -5.04
C VAL A 130 -8.28 -36.24 -5.21
N LEU A 131 -9.04 -36.34 -4.11
CA LEU A 131 -10.47 -36.60 -4.13
C LEU A 131 -11.24 -35.43 -4.75
N TYR A 132 -10.85 -34.19 -4.43
CA TYR A 132 -11.37 -32.96 -5.05
C TYR A 132 -11.15 -32.97 -6.56
N HIS A 133 -9.98 -33.41 -7.04
CA HIS A 133 -9.71 -33.51 -8.47
C HIS A 133 -10.38 -34.71 -9.16
N ARG A 134 -10.62 -35.82 -8.46
CA ARG A 134 -11.35 -36.98 -9.00
C ARG A 134 -12.85 -36.74 -9.11
N LEU A 135 -13.46 -36.07 -8.13
CA LEU A 135 -14.89 -35.75 -8.12
C LEU A 135 -15.27 -34.62 -9.10
N ARG A 136 -14.28 -33.86 -9.59
CA ARG A 136 -14.45 -32.79 -10.59
C ARG A 136 -14.04 -33.19 -12.01
N ARG A 137 -14.21 -34.47 -12.39
CA ARG A 137 -14.26 -34.82 -13.82
C ARG A 137 -15.60 -34.34 -14.39
N PRO A 138 -15.64 -33.37 -15.32
CA PRO A 138 -16.87 -33.02 -16.00
C PRO A 138 -17.26 -34.18 -16.92
N GLU A 139 -18.49 -34.65 -16.77
CA GLU A 139 -19.20 -35.40 -17.80
C GLU A 139 -19.23 -34.56 -19.08
N ARG A 140 -18.24 -34.76 -19.95
CA ARG A 140 -18.40 -34.46 -21.37
C ARG A 140 -18.85 -35.75 -22.03
N ALA A 141 -20.18 -35.92 -22.05
CA ALA A 141 -20.85 -36.66 -23.08
C ALA A 141 -20.30 -36.22 -24.46
N ARG A 142 -19.56 -37.11 -25.12
CA ARG A 142 -19.40 -37.07 -26.57
C ARG A 142 -20.22 -38.22 -27.11
N THR A 143 -21.45 -37.89 -27.48
CA THR A 143 -22.19 -38.61 -28.51
C THR A 143 -21.36 -38.58 -29.81
N PRO A 144 -21.20 -39.69 -30.54
CA PRO A 144 -20.66 -39.65 -31.88
C PRO A 144 -21.78 -39.22 -32.83
N VAL A 145 -21.71 -37.98 -33.33
CA VAL A 145 -22.50 -37.57 -34.48
C VAL A 145 -21.94 -38.27 -35.71
N VAL A 146 -22.69 -39.26 -36.16
CA VAL A 146 -22.56 -39.95 -37.44
C VAL A 146 -22.81 -38.93 -38.56
N TRP A 147 -21.76 -38.55 -39.28
CA TRP A 147 -21.92 -38.02 -40.64
C TRP A 147 -22.03 -39.20 -41.59
N ARG A 148 -23.27 -39.54 -41.95
CA ARG A 148 -23.60 -40.33 -43.14
C ARG A 148 -23.31 -39.46 -44.35
N ASN A 149 -22.19 -39.69 -45.03
CA ASN A 149 -22.05 -39.34 -46.44
C ASN A 149 -22.59 -40.51 -47.24
N VAL A 150 -23.72 -40.30 -47.89
CA VAL A 150 -24.26 -41.19 -48.93
C VAL A 150 -24.04 -40.49 -50.27
N ALA A 151 -23.55 -41.30 -51.22
CA ALA A 151 -23.51 -41.12 -52.67
C ALA A 151 -22.44 -40.19 -53.25
N SER A 152 -21.36 -40.77 -53.77
CA SER A 152 -21.40 -41.34 -55.13
C SER A 152 -20.05 -41.95 -55.51
N GLU A 153 -20.01 -43.28 -55.65
CA GLU A 153 -19.04 -43.94 -56.52
C GLU A 153 -19.69 -45.19 -57.10
N ALA A 154 -20.05 -45.12 -58.37
CA ALA A 154 -20.38 -46.26 -59.19
C ALA A 154 -19.27 -46.39 -60.25
N GLN A 155 -18.72 -47.61 -60.30
CA GLN A 155 -18.05 -48.27 -61.43
C GLN A 155 -16.54 -48.01 -61.66
N ARG A 156 -15.80 -49.11 -61.43
CA ARG A 156 -14.44 -49.48 -61.91
C ARG A 156 -14.37 -49.61 -63.45
N PRO A 157 -13.26 -50.04 -64.13
CA PRO A 157 -11.88 -50.38 -63.69
C PRO A 157 -10.72 -49.87 -64.59
N GLY A 158 -9.46 -50.04 -64.16
CA GLY A 158 -8.34 -50.18 -65.13
C GLY A 158 -6.90 -49.99 -64.65
N ARG A 159 -6.20 -51.12 -64.41
CA ARG A 159 -4.74 -51.41 -64.57
C ARG A 159 -3.68 -50.66 -63.72
N GLY A 160 -2.88 -51.44 -62.96
CA GLY A 160 -1.62 -51.04 -62.29
C GLY A 160 -0.40 -51.08 -63.23
N PRO A 161 0.84 -51.39 -62.76
CA PRO A 161 1.38 -51.51 -61.39
C PRO A 161 2.68 -50.69 -61.16
N GLY A 162 3.29 -50.72 -59.95
CA GLY A 162 4.74 -50.49 -59.83
C GLY A 162 5.28 -49.86 -58.54
N HIS A 163 5.65 -50.74 -57.61
CA HIS A 163 6.76 -50.65 -56.64
C HIS A 163 6.75 -49.67 -55.44
N ALA A 164 6.85 -50.30 -54.27
CA ALA A 164 7.23 -49.77 -52.97
C ALA A 164 8.61 -50.36 -52.54
N PRO A 165 9.12 -50.13 -51.32
CA PRO A 165 10.33 -49.38 -50.98
C PRO A 165 11.42 -50.29 -50.35
N PRO A 166 12.44 -49.81 -49.60
CA PRO A 166 12.26 -49.54 -48.15
C PRO A 166 13.22 -48.45 -47.54
N ARG A 167 12.80 -47.74 -46.45
CA ARG A 167 13.26 -47.83 -45.03
C ARG A 167 14.68 -47.29 -44.77
N THR A 168 15.11 -46.67 -43.65
CA THR A 168 14.61 -46.33 -42.29
C THR A 168 15.75 -45.60 -41.57
N GLY A 169 15.46 -44.86 -40.48
CA GLY A 169 16.41 -44.58 -39.38
C GLY A 169 16.69 -43.09 -39.16
N ALA A 170 15.93 -42.38 -38.30
CA ALA A 170 16.05 -42.31 -36.84
C ALA A 170 17.11 -41.28 -36.34
N ALA A 171 16.60 -40.10 -35.99
CA ALA A 171 16.91 -39.20 -34.87
C ALA A 171 18.27 -39.26 -34.14
N SER A 172 18.91 -38.10 -33.94
CA SER A 172 18.99 -37.45 -32.60
C SER A 172 19.83 -36.14 -32.56
N LYS A 173 19.26 -35.13 -31.86
CA LYS A 173 19.80 -34.06 -31.00
C LYS A 173 21.19 -33.41 -31.28
N LEU A 174 21.23 -32.07 -31.29
CA LEU A 174 22.12 -31.12 -30.55
C LEU A 174 21.92 -29.70 -31.16
N ALA A 175 21.29 -28.74 -30.47
CA ALA A 175 21.84 -27.76 -29.52
C ALA A 175 22.58 -26.54 -30.15
N ALA A 176 21.95 -25.38 -29.96
CA ALA A 176 22.48 -24.07 -29.56
C ALA A 176 23.45 -23.26 -30.45
N ALA A 177 22.95 -22.06 -30.84
CA ALA A 177 23.43 -20.71 -30.45
C ALA A 177 23.78 -19.77 -31.63
N PRO A 178 23.09 -18.60 -31.74
CA PRO A 178 23.49 -17.52 -32.63
C PRO A 178 24.43 -16.52 -31.93
N ARG A 179 25.41 -16.02 -32.69
CA ARG A 179 26.41 -15.01 -32.28
C ARG A 179 25.80 -13.60 -32.21
N THR A 180 26.08 -12.89 -31.14
CA THR A 180 26.04 -11.42 -31.03
C THR A 180 27.41 -10.82 -31.35
N PRO A 181 27.49 -9.58 -31.85
CA PRO A 181 28.62 -8.70 -31.61
C PRO A 181 28.23 -7.46 -30.78
N GLN A 182 29.11 -7.11 -29.83
CA GLN A 182 29.11 -5.93 -28.97
C GLN A 182 29.76 -4.69 -29.64
N PRO A 183 29.58 -3.48 -29.08
CA PRO A 183 29.96 -2.18 -29.68
C PRO A 183 31.40 -1.73 -29.36
N PRO A 184 31.95 -0.71 -30.05
CA PRO A 184 33.34 -0.30 -29.87
C PRO A 184 33.57 0.72 -28.73
N GLU A 185 34.77 0.62 -28.18
CA GLU A 185 35.43 1.42 -27.15
C GLU A 185 35.77 2.84 -27.62
N ILE A 186 35.72 3.82 -26.70
CA ILE A 186 36.34 5.15 -26.85
C ILE A 186 37.31 5.34 -25.69
N ALA A 187 38.57 5.60 -26.01
CA ALA A 187 39.65 5.89 -25.09
C ALA A 187 39.99 7.38 -25.07
N GLY A 188 40.38 7.88 -23.89
CA GLY A 188 41.46 8.87 -23.74
C GLY A 188 41.08 10.34 -23.58
N GLN A 189 40.99 10.79 -22.32
CA GLN A 189 41.27 12.18 -21.93
C GLN A 189 42.79 12.38 -21.70
N PRO A 190 43.27 13.64 -21.76
CA PRO A 190 44.23 14.13 -20.77
C PRO A 190 43.80 15.51 -20.18
N PRO A 191 44.50 16.01 -19.14
CA PRO A 191 43.89 16.73 -18.02
C PRO A 191 43.98 18.26 -18.11
N GLU A 192 43.12 18.92 -17.33
CA GLU A 192 43.14 20.35 -17.02
C GLU A 192 43.79 20.56 -15.63
N ASP A 193 44.72 21.51 -15.54
CA ASP A 193 45.20 22.10 -14.27
C ASP A 193 45.02 23.63 -14.30
N GLU A 194 44.29 24.09 -13.29
CA GLU A 194 44.30 25.31 -12.47
C GLU A 194 44.93 26.66 -12.91
N GLY A 195 44.21 27.72 -12.49
CA GLY A 195 44.70 29.09 -12.21
C GLY A 195 44.26 30.13 -13.25
N GLY A 196 43.65 31.27 -12.95
CA GLY A 196 43.40 32.01 -11.72
C GLY A 196 43.24 33.49 -12.09
N ALA A 197 42.33 34.19 -11.39
CA ALA A 197 42.25 35.65 -11.18
C ALA A 197 42.01 36.62 -12.37
N GLY A 198 41.22 37.67 -12.09
CA GLY A 198 41.32 38.95 -12.80
C GLY A 198 39.99 39.68 -13.00
N ALA A 199 39.79 40.77 -12.27
CA ALA A 199 38.61 41.63 -12.30
C ALA A 199 38.69 42.73 -13.39
N THR A 200 37.61 43.54 -13.46
CA THR A 200 37.49 44.88 -14.11
C THR A 200 37.39 44.85 -15.65
N ASP A 201 36.67 45.71 -16.37
CA ASP A 201 35.91 46.91 -16.04
C ASP A 201 34.93 47.22 -17.19
N ARG A 202 34.07 48.22 -16.96
CA ARG A 202 33.17 48.86 -17.93
C ARG A 202 33.94 49.47 -19.12
N GLU A 203 33.38 49.43 -20.32
CA GLU A 203 32.90 50.62 -21.06
C GLU A 203 32.49 50.30 -22.52
N ALA A 204 31.52 51.07 -22.99
CA ALA A 204 30.95 51.11 -24.32
C ALA A 204 31.99 51.41 -25.43
N VAL A 205 31.70 51.00 -26.67
CA VAL A 205 31.57 51.89 -27.86
C VAL A 205 30.93 51.09 -29.00
N ALA A 206 29.92 51.70 -29.63
CA ALA A 206 29.32 51.25 -30.87
C ALA A 206 30.21 51.57 -32.07
N HIS A 207 30.35 50.65 -33.02
CA HIS A 207 30.34 51.00 -34.44
C HIS A 207 29.97 49.80 -35.32
N ALA A 208 29.19 50.14 -36.34
CA ALA A 208 28.70 49.30 -37.40
C ALA A 208 29.80 48.47 -38.08
N ASN A 209 29.46 47.24 -38.48
CA ASN A 209 30.09 46.62 -39.62
C ASN A 209 29.08 45.73 -40.36
N GLU A 210 29.10 45.94 -41.68
CA GLU A 210 28.20 45.41 -42.70
C GLU A 210 28.21 43.87 -42.77
N PRO A 211 27.11 43.26 -43.26
CA PRO A 211 27.13 41.85 -43.61
C PRO A 211 28.00 41.61 -44.87
N PRO A 212 28.82 40.54 -44.91
CA PRO A 212 29.65 40.23 -46.06
C PRO A 212 28.82 39.83 -47.31
N PRO A 213 29.40 39.93 -48.52
CA PRO A 213 28.67 39.85 -49.78
C PRO A 213 28.09 38.47 -50.05
N ARG A 214 26.93 38.47 -50.72
CA ARG A 214 26.27 37.28 -51.26
C ARG A 214 27.08 36.73 -52.43
N ASP A 215 27.71 35.57 -52.25
CA ASP A 215 28.17 34.73 -53.36
C ASP A 215 26.96 34.21 -54.16
N PRO A 216 26.85 34.47 -55.47
CA PRO A 216 25.77 33.99 -56.32
C PRO A 216 26.10 32.61 -56.93
N ALA A 217 26.72 31.71 -56.15
CA ALA A 217 27.16 30.40 -56.65
C ALA A 217 27.13 29.30 -55.58
N ALA A 218 26.00 29.13 -54.91
CA ALA A 218 25.65 27.87 -54.23
C ALA A 218 24.13 27.70 -54.15
N ALA A 219 23.45 27.94 -55.28
CA ALA A 219 22.09 27.46 -55.50
C ALA A 219 22.13 25.97 -55.83
N ALA A 220 22.19 25.14 -54.78
CA ALA A 220 21.74 23.75 -54.81
C ALA A 220 21.40 23.33 -53.38
N VAL A 221 20.47 24.06 -52.76
CA VAL A 221 19.66 23.48 -51.69
C VAL A 221 18.96 22.30 -52.33
N ALA A 222 19.39 21.09 -51.97
CA ALA A 222 18.58 19.91 -52.19
C ALA A 222 17.27 20.15 -51.43
N GLU A 223 16.24 20.58 -52.15
CA GLU A 223 14.87 20.47 -51.67
C GLU A 223 14.69 19.01 -51.23
N PRO A 224 14.25 18.73 -49.98
CA PRO A 224 13.87 17.37 -49.65
C PRO A 224 12.74 17.00 -50.62
N GLU A 225 12.97 15.97 -51.44
CA GLU A 225 12.02 15.54 -52.47
C GLU A 225 10.58 15.52 -51.91
N PRO A 226 9.60 16.15 -52.60
CA PRO A 226 8.21 16.21 -52.13
C PRO A 226 7.54 14.82 -52.03
N ALA A 227 8.17 13.78 -52.57
CA ALA A 227 7.67 12.41 -52.56
C ALA A 227 7.70 11.75 -51.18
N VAL A 228 8.73 12.01 -50.35
CA VAL A 228 8.86 11.37 -49.03
C VAL A 228 7.87 11.99 -48.03
N ALA A 229 7.61 13.29 -48.11
CA ALA A 229 6.59 13.97 -47.29
C ALA A 229 5.14 13.54 -47.65
N GLY A 230 4.90 13.20 -48.93
CA GLY A 230 3.60 12.73 -49.42
C GLY A 230 3.23 11.33 -48.94
N ALA A 231 4.18 10.39 -48.95
CA ALA A 231 3.99 9.02 -48.45
C ALA A 231 3.69 9.00 -46.95
N ASP A 232 4.42 9.82 -46.19
CA ASP A 232 4.28 9.99 -44.75
C ASP A 232 2.93 10.62 -44.38
N ALA A 233 2.44 11.57 -45.19
CA ALA A 233 1.12 12.17 -45.03
C ALA A 233 -0.03 11.21 -45.43
N ALA A 234 0.16 10.35 -46.43
CA ALA A 234 -0.81 9.33 -46.81
C ALA A 234 -0.90 8.21 -45.76
N GLN A 235 0.24 7.78 -45.21
CA GLN A 235 0.29 6.83 -44.10
C GLN A 235 -0.39 7.37 -42.86
N ARG A 236 -0.08 8.62 -42.45
CA ARG A 236 -0.77 9.31 -41.34
C ARG A 236 -2.28 9.40 -41.54
N ARG A 237 -2.76 9.67 -42.77
CA ARG A 237 -4.20 9.68 -43.12
C ARG A 237 -4.84 8.29 -43.06
N SER A 238 -4.14 7.25 -43.48
CA SER A 238 -4.62 5.88 -43.41
C SER A 238 -4.75 5.38 -41.96
N GLU A 239 -3.80 5.76 -41.10
CA GLU A 239 -3.80 5.41 -39.68
C GLU A 239 -4.88 6.17 -38.91
N THR A 240 -5.10 7.46 -39.21
CA THR A 240 -6.18 8.23 -38.60
C THR A 240 -7.53 7.65 -38.98
N ALA A 241 -7.75 7.34 -40.26
CA ALA A 241 -8.97 6.69 -40.73
C ALA A 241 -9.19 5.32 -40.07
N ARG A 242 -8.14 4.52 -39.89
CA ARG A 242 -8.22 3.24 -39.17
C ARG A 242 -8.62 3.43 -37.70
N ARG A 243 -7.98 4.37 -36.99
CA ARG A 243 -8.32 4.69 -35.58
C ARG A 243 -9.76 5.16 -35.44
N GLU A 244 -10.28 5.91 -36.41
CA GLU A 244 -11.67 6.36 -36.42
C GLU A 244 -12.66 5.22 -36.66
N ARG A 245 -12.36 4.31 -37.60
CA ARG A 245 -13.17 3.10 -37.82
C ARG A 245 -13.19 2.20 -36.57
N GLU A 246 -12.05 2.00 -35.92
CA GLU A 246 -11.96 1.23 -34.68
C GLU A 246 -12.76 1.89 -33.54
N ARG A 247 -12.70 3.22 -33.40
CA ARG A 247 -13.51 3.98 -32.44
C ARG A 247 -15.01 3.87 -32.73
N ALA A 248 -15.43 3.99 -33.98
CA ALA A 248 -16.83 3.84 -34.37
C ALA A 248 -17.37 2.44 -34.02
N ARG A 249 -16.56 1.39 -34.26
CA ARG A 249 -16.89 0.01 -33.83
C ARG A 249 -16.98 -0.10 -32.31
N ALA A 250 -16.05 0.51 -31.57
CA ALA A 250 -16.08 0.54 -30.11
C ALA A 250 -17.33 1.26 -29.57
N LEU A 251 -17.73 2.38 -30.19
CA LEU A 251 -18.92 3.13 -29.81
C LEU A 251 -20.20 2.32 -30.07
N ALA A 252 -20.31 1.68 -31.24
CA ALA A 252 -21.42 0.79 -31.55
C ALA A 252 -21.52 -0.37 -30.55
N ARG A 253 -20.37 -0.92 -30.13
CA ARG A 253 -20.30 -1.95 -29.09
C ARG A 253 -20.71 -1.41 -27.72
N ALA A 254 -20.23 -0.24 -27.33
CA ALA A 254 -20.60 0.40 -26.06
C ALA A 254 -22.10 0.65 -25.96
N ARG A 255 -22.76 1.08 -27.04
CA ARG A 255 -24.23 1.23 -27.10
C ARG A 255 -24.98 -0.08 -26.87
N ARG A 256 -24.48 -1.20 -27.40
CA ARG A 256 -25.05 -2.53 -27.13
C ARG A 256 -24.86 -2.95 -25.66
N LEU A 257 -23.67 -2.73 -25.11
CA LEU A 257 -23.37 -3.02 -23.71
C LEU A 257 -24.21 -2.17 -22.76
N ALA A 258 -24.41 -0.88 -23.06
CA ALA A 258 -25.26 0.01 -22.29
C ALA A 258 -26.71 -0.50 -22.17
N ARG A 259 -27.26 -1.07 -23.25
CA ARG A 259 -28.58 -1.71 -23.23
C ARG A 259 -28.61 -2.93 -22.32
N ARG A 260 -27.60 -3.80 -22.38
CA ARG A 260 -27.49 -4.97 -21.49
C ARG A 260 -27.38 -4.58 -20.02
N ILE A 261 -26.58 -3.57 -19.70
CA ILE A 261 -26.44 -3.07 -18.31
C ILE A 261 -27.78 -2.54 -17.76
N ALA A 262 -28.56 -1.87 -18.63
CA ALA A 262 -29.86 -1.30 -18.29
C ALA A 262 -30.98 -2.33 -18.19
N ASP A 263 -30.83 -3.49 -18.81
CA ASP A 263 -31.83 -4.56 -18.76
C ASP A 263 -31.85 -5.21 -17.38
N ARG A 264 -32.83 -4.82 -16.56
CA ARG A 264 -33.03 -5.36 -15.20
C ARG A 264 -33.65 -6.77 -15.20
N ARG A 265 -34.15 -7.26 -16.34
CA ARG A 265 -34.74 -8.61 -16.46
C ARG A 265 -33.68 -9.67 -16.80
N GLY A 266 -32.51 -9.25 -17.27
CA GLY A 266 -31.39 -10.15 -17.58
C GLY A 266 -30.64 -10.64 -16.34
N GLU A 267 -29.83 -11.68 -16.53
CA GLU A 267 -28.99 -12.26 -15.48
C GLU A 267 -27.96 -11.22 -14.96
N GLU A 268 -27.75 -11.21 -13.64
CA GLU A 268 -26.82 -10.25 -13.02
C GLU A 268 -25.37 -10.43 -13.53
N ASP A 269 -24.96 -11.67 -13.79
CA ASP A 269 -23.65 -12.01 -14.34
C ASP A 269 -23.42 -11.42 -15.75
N GLU A 270 -24.44 -11.40 -16.59
CA GLU A 270 -24.35 -10.78 -17.92
C GLU A 270 -24.20 -9.26 -17.82
N ARG A 271 -24.88 -8.64 -16.85
CA ARG A 271 -24.77 -7.19 -16.58
C ARG A 271 -23.38 -6.85 -16.07
N ILE A 272 -22.84 -7.67 -15.16
CA ILE A 272 -21.47 -7.54 -14.64
C ILE A 272 -20.46 -7.69 -15.79
N ALA A 273 -20.58 -8.72 -16.63
CA ALA A 273 -19.71 -8.91 -17.79
C ALA A 273 -19.76 -7.70 -18.75
N ALA A 274 -20.96 -7.14 -18.96
CA ALA A 274 -21.13 -5.94 -19.77
C ALA A 274 -20.47 -4.69 -19.17
N VAL A 275 -20.49 -4.56 -17.83
CA VAL A 275 -19.78 -3.49 -17.10
C VAL A 275 -18.27 -3.58 -17.31
N TYR A 276 -17.67 -4.76 -17.14
CA TYR A 276 -16.23 -4.96 -17.35
C TYR A 276 -15.82 -4.66 -18.80
N GLU A 277 -16.59 -5.14 -19.77
CA GLU A 277 -16.31 -4.86 -21.18
C GLU A 277 -16.47 -3.37 -21.53
N LEU A 278 -17.43 -2.67 -20.92
CA LEU A 278 -17.59 -1.24 -21.11
C LEU A 278 -16.44 -0.44 -20.47
N ALA A 279 -16.04 -0.81 -19.25
CA ALA A 279 -14.89 -0.21 -18.56
C ALA A 279 -13.59 -0.40 -19.35
N ARG A 280 -13.39 -1.57 -19.95
CA ARG A 280 -12.24 -1.86 -20.82
C ARG A 280 -12.18 -0.96 -22.07
N LEU A 281 -13.31 -0.49 -22.56
CA LEU A 281 -13.39 0.45 -23.67
C LEU A 281 -13.19 1.92 -23.23
N ALA A 282 -13.25 2.21 -21.93
CA ALA A 282 -13.25 3.57 -21.40
C ALA A 282 -12.03 4.41 -21.81
N PRO A 283 -10.76 3.92 -21.73
CA PRO A 283 -9.60 4.72 -22.13
C PRO A 283 -9.65 5.16 -23.61
N ARG A 284 -10.32 4.39 -24.48
CA ARG A 284 -10.46 4.70 -25.91
C ARG A 284 -11.62 5.65 -26.21
N LEU A 285 -12.73 5.51 -25.48
CA LEU A 285 -13.95 6.29 -25.72
C LEU A 285 -13.95 7.62 -24.99
N ALA A 286 -13.46 7.68 -23.76
CA ALA A 286 -13.54 8.86 -22.90
C ALA A 286 -13.09 10.20 -23.54
N PRO A 287 -12.02 10.28 -24.37
CA PRO A 287 -11.57 11.55 -24.93
C PRO A 287 -12.52 12.20 -25.94
N ARG A 288 -13.37 11.42 -26.63
CA ARG A 288 -14.28 11.93 -27.68
C ARG A 288 -15.75 11.60 -27.44
N HIS A 289 -16.02 10.51 -26.72
CA HIS A 289 -17.35 9.98 -26.47
C HIS A 289 -17.56 9.61 -24.99
N PRO A 290 -17.38 10.54 -24.03
CA PRO A 290 -17.62 10.28 -22.62
C PRO A 290 -19.08 9.85 -22.34
N GLU A 291 -20.03 10.30 -23.16
CA GLU A 291 -21.44 9.95 -23.07
C GLU A 291 -21.71 8.44 -23.18
N ALA A 292 -20.84 7.70 -23.89
CA ALA A 292 -20.95 6.26 -24.03
C ALA A 292 -20.71 5.51 -22.71
N LEU A 293 -20.07 6.16 -21.74
CA LEU A 293 -19.70 5.60 -20.44
C LEU A 293 -20.68 5.99 -19.32
N ARG A 294 -21.72 6.79 -19.62
CA ARG A 294 -22.82 7.16 -18.69
C ARG A 294 -23.44 5.99 -17.92
N PRO A 295 -23.57 4.77 -18.46
CA PRO A 295 -24.05 3.64 -17.66
C PRO A 295 -23.18 3.38 -16.41
N LEU A 296 -21.85 3.45 -16.53
CA LEU A 296 -20.93 3.25 -15.41
C LEU A 296 -21.06 4.38 -14.39
N GLU A 297 -21.09 5.63 -14.86
CA GLU A 297 -21.29 6.82 -14.03
C GLU A 297 -22.58 6.74 -13.22
N ARG A 298 -23.71 6.37 -13.87
CA ARG A 298 -25.00 6.26 -13.20
C ARG A 298 -25.03 5.19 -12.11
N ILE A 299 -24.38 4.04 -12.35
CA ILE A 299 -24.26 2.99 -11.33
C ILE A 299 -23.45 3.52 -10.16
N LEU A 300 -22.27 4.11 -10.41
CA LEU A 300 -21.41 4.63 -9.34
C LEU A 300 -22.05 5.75 -8.52
N ALA A 301 -22.80 6.65 -9.17
CA ALA A 301 -23.44 7.80 -8.54
C ALA A 301 -24.65 7.45 -7.67
N ARG A 302 -25.33 6.34 -7.93
CA ARG A 302 -26.52 5.90 -7.20
C ARG A 302 -26.38 4.44 -6.83
N PRO A 303 -25.66 4.11 -5.74
CA PRO A 303 -25.74 2.76 -5.20
C PRO A 303 -27.19 2.49 -4.81
N ASP A 304 -27.76 1.42 -5.36
CA ASP A 304 -29.09 0.97 -4.96
C ASP A 304 -29.08 0.66 -3.45
N ALA A 305 -30.21 0.85 -2.74
CA ALA A 305 -30.32 0.73 -1.29
C ALA A 305 -29.85 -0.61 -0.67
N ALA A 306 -29.61 -1.63 -1.51
CA ALA A 306 -29.12 -2.95 -1.13
C ALA A 306 -27.59 -3.14 -1.26
N GLY A 307 -26.80 -2.14 -1.67
CA GLY A 307 -25.35 -2.33 -1.86
C GLY A 307 -25.08 -3.36 -2.96
N SER A 308 -25.63 -3.12 -4.15
CA SER A 308 -25.69 -4.13 -5.22
C SER A 308 -24.31 -4.66 -5.61
N THR A 309 -24.21 -5.98 -5.82
CA THR A 309 -23.03 -6.67 -6.38
C THR A 309 -22.54 -5.93 -7.63
N LEU A 310 -23.46 -5.50 -8.48
CA LEU A 310 -23.16 -4.70 -9.66
C LEU A 310 -22.42 -3.38 -9.37
N TRP A 311 -22.74 -2.68 -8.27
CA TRP A 311 -22.02 -1.45 -7.89
C TRP A 311 -20.57 -1.75 -7.53
N HIS A 312 -20.33 -2.74 -6.66
CA HIS A 312 -18.98 -3.14 -6.27
C HIS A 312 -18.17 -3.66 -7.47
N GLU A 313 -18.80 -4.43 -8.37
CA GLU A 313 -18.17 -4.87 -9.61
C GLU A 313 -17.89 -3.70 -10.57
N THR A 314 -18.73 -2.66 -10.58
CA THR A 314 -18.45 -1.43 -11.34
C THR A 314 -17.26 -0.68 -10.78
N VAL A 315 -17.16 -0.52 -9.45
CA VAL A 315 -15.98 0.06 -8.78
C VAL A 315 -14.71 -0.74 -9.14
N ARG A 316 -14.79 -2.08 -9.08
CA ARG A 316 -13.68 -2.95 -9.46
C ARG A 316 -13.29 -2.83 -10.92
N ALA A 317 -14.27 -2.83 -11.83
CA ALA A 317 -14.05 -2.72 -13.27
C ALA A 317 -13.39 -1.38 -13.64
N VAL A 318 -13.87 -0.27 -13.07
CA VAL A 318 -13.26 1.05 -13.25
C VAL A 318 -11.85 1.12 -12.66
N GLY A 319 -11.61 0.50 -11.50
CA GLY A 319 -10.27 0.39 -10.93
C GLY A 319 -9.32 -0.49 -11.74
N THR A 320 -9.85 -1.46 -12.50
CA THR A 320 -9.07 -2.35 -13.38
C THR A 320 -8.70 -1.67 -14.70
N PHE A 321 -9.61 -0.82 -15.22
CA PHE A 321 -9.40 -0.03 -16.44
C PHE A 321 -9.51 1.47 -16.13
N PRO A 322 -8.59 2.02 -15.32
CA PRO A 322 -8.67 3.41 -14.90
C PRO A 322 -8.40 4.35 -16.08
N SER A 323 -9.04 5.51 -16.05
CA SER A 323 -8.83 6.59 -17.02
C SER A 323 -9.04 7.94 -16.33
N ARG A 324 -8.50 9.02 -16.91
CA ARG A 324 -8.68 10.39 -16.38
C ARG A 324 -10.15 10.78 -16.22
N HIS A 325 -11.04 10.17 -17.01
CA HIS A 325 -12.48 10.45 -16.98
C HIS A 325 -13.23 9.58 -15.96
N THR A 326 -12.79 8.34 -15.73
CA THR A 326 -13.45 7.42 -14.79
C THR A 326 -12.97 7.58 -13.35
N LEU A 327 -11.76 8.13 -13.13
CA LEU A 327 -11.22 8.40 -11.79
C LEU A 327 -12.08 9.36 -10.96
N PRO A 328 -12.58 10.50 -11.48
CA PRO A 328 -13.52 11.35 -10.75
C PRO A 328 -14.76 10.60 -10.24
N TRP A 329 -15.33 9.68 -11.05
CA TRP A 329 -16.48 8.87 -10.64
C TRP A 329 -16.12 7.90 -9.53
N LEU A 330 -14.96 7.25 -9.63
CA LEU A 330 -14.46 6.37 -8.58
C LEU A 330 -14.20 7.12 -7.27
N LEU A 331 -13.74 8.37 -7.35
CA LEU A 331 -13.52 9.22 -6.18
C LEU A 331 -14.85 9.68 -5.57
N ALA A 332 -15.83 10.08 -6.37
CA ALA A 332 -17.16 10.42 -5.88
C ALA A 332 -17.86 9.21 -5.23
N ALA A 333 -17.69 8.02 -5.80
CA ALA A 333 -18.19 6.76 -5.24
C ALA A 333 -17.63 6.46 -3.83
N ALA A 334 -16.50 7.04 -3.45
CA ALA A 334 -15.92 6.87 -2.12
C ALA A 334 -16.76 7.47 -0.99
N GLU A 335 -17.71 8.36 -1.29
CA GLU A 335 -18.69 8.84 -0.30
C GLU A 335 -19.59 7.71 0.22
N HIS A 336 -19.81 6.68 -0.59
CA HIS A 336 -20.66 5.53 -0.27
C HIS A 336 -19.86 4.37 0.34
N ASP A 337 -18.80 3.93 -0.35
CA ASP A 337 -17.87 2.93 0.17
C ASP A 337 -16.41 3.34 -0.08
N PRO A 338 -15.75 3.95 0.92
CA PRO A 338 -14.36 4.36 0.80
C PRO A 338 -13.39 3.18 0.76
N ALA A 339 -13.75 2.01 1.30
CA ALA A 339 -12.88 0.85 1.33
C ALA A 339 -12.77 0.22 -0.06
N ALA A 340 -13.90 0.01 -0.74
CA ALA A 340 -13.92 -0.49 -2.11
C ALA A 340 -13.17 0.45 -3.07
N CYS A 341 -13.39 1.77 -2.96
CA CYS A 341 -12.71 2.75 -3.80
C CYS A 341 -11.20 2.81 -3.51
N ALA A 342 -10.79 2.68 -2.24
CA ALA A 342 -9.37 2.61 -1.88
C ALA A 342 -8.68 1.36 -2.46
N GLN A 343 -9.36 0.20 -2.47
CA GLN A 343 -8.84 -1.02 -3.10
C GLN A 343 -8.73 -0.90 -4.63
N ALA A 344 -9.73 -0.26 -5.26
CA ALA A 344 -9.69 0.03 -6.68
C ALA A 344 -8.53 0.96 -7.05
N LEU A 345 -8.36 2.07 -6.33
CA LEU A 345 -7.27 3.02 -6.56
C LEU A 345 -5.89 2.45 -6.23
N ALA A 346 -5.77 1.51 -5.29
CA ALA A 346 -4.50 0.84 -4.98
C ALA A 346 -3.93 0.03 -6.17
N ARG A 347 -4.74 -0.23 -7.20
CA ARG A 347 -4.30 -0.88 -8.45
C ARG A 347 -3.94 0.10 -9.57
N LEU A 348 -3.96 1.40 -9.29
CA LEU A 348 -3.61 2.45 -10.26
C LEU A 348 -2.10 2.49 -10.48
N HIS A 349 -1.59 1.64 -11.37
CA HIS A 349 -0.15 1.57 -11.67
C HIS A 349 0.30 2.53 -12.79
N ASP A 350 -0.63 3.17 -13.51
CA ASP A 350 -0.31 4.13 -14.58
C ASP A 350 0.26 5.44 -13.99
N PRO A 351 1.55 5.75 -14.24
CA PRO A 351 2.18 6.96 -13.68
C PRO A 351 1.52 8.26 -14.12
N ALA A 352 0.97 8.31 -15.34
CA ALA A 352 0.31 9.50 -15.85
C ALA A 352 -1.02 9.78 -15.12
N LEU A 353 -1.72 8.73 -14.70
CA LEU A 353 -2.93 8.84 -13.89
C LEU A 353 -2.61 9.15 -12.42
N GLN A 354 -1.54 8.57 -11.88
CA GLN A 354 -1.06 8.91 -10.54
C GLN A 354 -0.68 10.40 -10.44
N ARG A 355 0.09 10.91 -11.41
CA ARG A 355 0.46 12.34 -11.48
C ARG A 355 -0.77 13.23 -11.60
N TRP A 356 -1.70 12.87 -12.49
CA TRP A 356 -2.95 13.61 -12.62
C TRP A 356 -3.74 13.65 -11.29
N LEU A 357 -3.80 12.53 -10.57
CA LEU A 357 -4.48 12.45 -9.27
C LEU A 357 -3.78 13.33 -8.23
N ALA A 358 -2.45 13.34 -8.20
CA ALA A 358 -1.64 14.14 -7.28
C ALA A 358 -1.78 15.65 -7.52
N GLU A 359 -1.74 16.09 -8.78
CA GLU A 359 -1.71 17.52 -9.13
C GLU A 359 -3.10 18.14 -9.22
N ARG A 360 -4.04 17.45 -9.87
CA ARG A 360 -5.37 17.99 -10.19
C ARG A 360 -6.47 17.34 -9.36
N GLY A 361 -6.38 16.03 -9.16
CA GLY A 361 -7.37 15.27 -8.41
C GLY A 361 -7.51 15.76 -6.96
N LEU A 362 -6.41 15.89 -6.22
CA LEU A 362 -6.45 16.38 -4.84
C LEU A 362 -7.03 17.80 -4.71
N ALA A 363 -6.71 18.69 -5.66
CA ALA A 363 -7.22 20.06 -5.65
C ALA A 363 -8.75 20.11 -5.83
N GLY A 364 -9.28 19.28 -6.73
CA GLY A 364 -10.73 19.16 -6.97
C GLY A 364 -11.52 18.56 -5.80
N LEU A 365 -10.85 17.91 -4.85
CA LEU A 365 -11.49 17.22 -3.72
C LEU A 365 -11.44 18.01 -2.39
N ARG A 366 -10.94 19.25 -2.37
CA ARG A 366 -10.76 20.03 -1.13
C ARG A 366 -12.05 20.27 -0.32
N GLY A 367 -13.23 20.15 -0.95
CA GLY A 367 -14.54 20.22 -0.28
C GLY A 367 -15.12 18.85 0.16
N HIS A 368 -14.52 17.74 -0.27
CA HIS A 368 -15.06 16.38 -0.07
C HIS A 368 -14.10 15.54 0.78
N GLU A 369 -14.29 15.54 2.11
CA GLU A 369 -13.36 14.92 3.06
C GLU A 369 -13.10 13.43 2.74
N THR A 370 -14.15 12.64 2.53
CA THR A 370 -14.04 11.18 2.37
C THR A 370 -13.29 10.81 1.09
N PRO A 371 -13.70 11.29 -0.11
CA PRO A 371 -12.94 11.10 -1.34
C PRO A 371 -11.49 11.59 -1.25
N LEU A 372 -11.25 12.74 -0.63
CA LEU A 372 -9.91 13.31 -0.48
C LEU A 372 -9.00 12.38 0.33
N ARG A 373 -9.49 11.87 1.46
CA ARG A 373 -8.73 10.92 2.30
C ARG A 373 -8.43 9.62 1.57
N VAL A 374 -9.37 9.14 0.77
CA VAL A 374 -9.18 7.93 -0.06
C VAL A 374 -8.10 8.16 -1.12
N ALA A 375 -8.15 9.30 -1.84
CA ALA A 375 -7.14 9.67 -2.83
C ALA A 375 -5.74 9.79 -2.21
N VAL A 376 -5.60 10.52 -1.09
CA VAL A 376 -4.32 10.71 -0.39
C VAL A 376 -3.73 9.36 0.05
N ARG A 377 -4.54 8.48 0.65
CA ARG A 377 -4.08 7.15 1.07
C ARG A 377 -3.68 6.28 -0.12
N ALA A 378 -4.41 6.34 -1.23
CA ALA A 378 -4.07 5.61 -2.43
C ALA A 378 -2.71 6.06 -2.98
N LEU A 379 -2.47 7.36 -3.10
CA LEU A 379 -1.18 7.92 -3.55
C LEU A 379 -0.01 7.47 -2.65
N GLY A 380 -0.22 7.44 -1.33
CA GLY A 380 0.77 6.93 -0.37
C GLY A 380 1.09 5.44 -0.58
N ARG A 381 0.05 4.59 -0.70
CA ARG A 381 0.23 3.15 -0.94
C ARG A 381 0.89 2.83 -2.27
N LEU A 382 0.55 3.59 -3.31
CA LEU A 382 1.16 3.51 -4.64
C LEU A 382 2.59 4.04 -4.67
N ARG A 383 3.06 4.67 -3.58
CA ARG A 383 4.36 5.32 -3.48
C ARG A 383 4.61 6.35 -4.59
N CYS A 384 3.56 7.09 -4.98
CA CYS A 384 3.63 8.14 -6.00
C CYS A 384 4.47 9.33 -5.49
N ARG A 385 5.75 9.38 -5.87
CA ARG A 385 6.70 10.41 -5.39
C ARG A 385 6.25 11.84 -5.74
N ASP A 386 5.67 12.02 -6.94
CA ASP A 386 5.10 13.29 -7.41
C ASP A 386 3.99 13.84 -6.48
N ALA A 387 3.44 13.01 -5.59
CA ALA A 387 2.42 13.41 -4.62
C ALA A 387 2.97 13.97 -3.30
N ALA A 388 4.28 13.90 -3.03
CA ALA A 388 4.85 14.31 -1.74
C ALA A 388 4.58 15.79 -1.41
N GLU A 389 4.93 16.71 -2.30
CA GLU A 389 4.69 18.15 -2.14
C GLU A 389 3.20 18.52 -2.14
N PRO A 390 2.36 18.01 -3.07
CA PRO A 390 0.91 18.21 -2.98
C PRO A 390 0.29 17.77 -1.65
N ILE A 391 0.69 16.60 -1.12
CA ILE A 391 0.19 16.07 0.15
C ILE A 391 0.70 16.91 1.33
N ALA A 392 1.96 17.36 1.30
CA ALA A 392 2.51 18.24 2.34
C ALA A 392 1.80 19.59 2.38
N ARG A 393 1.50 20.21 1.22
CA ARG A 393 0.67 21.43 1.16
C ARG A 393 -0.74 21.19 1.68
N LEU A 394 -1.32 20.01 1.41
CA LEU A 394 -2.64 19.66 1.91
C LEU A 394 -2.67 19.49 3.43
N LEU A 395 -1.59 18.94 4.01
CA LEU A 395 -1.43 18.84 5.46
C LEU A 395 -1.48 20.23 6.14
N GLU A 396 -0.82 21.23 5.56
CA GLU A 396 -0.77 22.60 6.12
C GLU A 396 -2.09 23.36 5.93
N THR A 397 -2.74 23.20 4.78
CA THR A 397 -3.93 23.99 4.41
C THR A 397 -5.26 23.40 4.90
N SER A 398 -5.30 22.09 5.22
CA SER A 398 -6.55 21.42 5.57
C SER A 398 -7.03 21.72 6.99
N ARG A 399 -8.28 22.18 7.11
CA ARG A 399 -8.97 22.35 8.40
C ARG A 399 -9.33 21.02 9.07
N SER A 400 -9.57 19.95 8.31
CA SER A 400 -9.95 18.64 8.85
C SER A 400 -8.74 17.86 9.39
N ALA A 401 -8.76 17.55 10.68
CA ALA A 401 -7.74 16.72 11.33
C ALA A 401 -7.66 15.31 10.72
N ARG A 402 -8.77 14.75 10.25
CA ARG A 402 -8.81 13.43 9.60
C ARG A 402 -8.07 13.42 8.27
N VAL A 403 -8.16 14.51 7.50
CA VAL A 403 -7.38 14.71 6.27
C VAL A 403 -5.89 14.85 6.61
N ARG A 404 -5.55 15.66 7.63
CA ARG A 404 -4.16 15.85 8.07
C ARG A 404 -3.50 14.54 8.53
N VAL A 405 -4.21 13.72 9.30
CA VAL A 405 -3.76 12.36 9.66
C VAL A 405 -3.56 11.48 8.42
N ALA A 406 -4.47 11.54 7.44
CA ALA A 406 -4.32 10.79 6.19
C ALA A 406 -3.09 11.24 5.39
N CYS A 407 -2.79 12.54 5.37
CA CYS A 407 -1.60 13.11 4.73
C CYS A 407 -0.33 12.58 5.39
N LEU A 408 -0.23 12.61 6.72
CA LEU A 408 0.92 12.07 7.44
C LEU A 408 1.10 10.56 7.20
N ALA A 409 0.01 9.79 7.18
CA ALA A 409 0.09 8.37 6.85
C ALA A 409 0.61 8.14 5.42
N ALA A 410 0.14 8.92 4.43
CA ALA A 410 0.61 8.81 3.06
C ALA A 410 2.07 9.25 2.90
N LEU A 411 2.48 10.35 3.55
CA LEU A 411 3.87 10.83 3.55
C LEU A 411 4.83 9.81 4.18
N ARG A 412 4.40 9.12 5.25
CA ARG A 412 5.14 8.02 5.86
C ARG A 412 5.36 6.88 4.87
N ASP A 413 4.33 6.50 4.14
CA ASP A 413 4.38 5.39 3.18
C ASP A 413 5.22 5.75 1.94
N LEU A 414 5.31 7.05 1.59
CA LEU A 414 6.17 7.59 0.53
C LEU A 414 7.68 7.59 0.88
N GLY A 415 8.03 7.78 2.16
CA GLY A 415 9.43 7.84 2.60
C GLY A 415 10.24 9.03 2.05
N SER A 416 9.58 10.10 1.62
CA SER A 416 10.24 11.28 1.04
C SER A 416 10.88 12.17 2.12
N PRO A 417 12.00 12.88 1.85
CA PRO A 417 12.55 13.91 2.74
C PRO A 417 11.53 15.00 3.14
N VAL A 418 10.55 15.26 2.28
CA VAL A 418 9.41 16.15 2.56
C VAL A 418 8.63 15.69 3.79
N ALA A 419 8.50 14.37 3.97
CA ALA A 419 7.76 13.76 5.06
C ALA A 419 8.33 14.15 6.44
N GLN A 420 9.67 14.20 6.57
CA GLN A 420 10.30 14.59 7.83
C GLN A 420 10.02 16.06 8.18
N ARG A 421 10.18 16.98 7.22
CA ARG A 421 9.89 18.40 7.44
C ARG A 421 8.43 18.62 7.82
N ALA A 422 7.52 17.99 7.08
CA ALA A 422 6.09 18.04 7.32
C ALA A 422 5.71 17.48 8.70
N ALA A 423 6.28 16.33 9.09
CA ALA A 423 6.02 15.73 10.39
C ALA A 423 6.54 16.57 11.56
N ARG A 424 7.73 17.17 11.46
CA ARG A 424 8.25 18.05 12.52
C ARG A 424 7.32 19.24 12.77
N ARG A 425 6.82 19.88 11.71
CA ARG A 425 5.80 20.95 11.84
C ARG A 425 4.51 20.43 12.46
N ALA A 426 4.04 19.27 12.04
CA ALA A 426 2.81 18.66 12.55
C ALA A 426 2.88 18.18 14.01
N LEU A 427 4.06 18.20 14.65
CA LEU A 427 4.17 18.01 16.11
C LEU A 427 3.49 19.13 16.90
N GLU A 428 3.34 20.32 16.31
CA GLU A 428 2.68 21.47 16.92
C GLU A 428 1.19 21.57 16.57
N ASP A 429 0.64 20.58 15.84
CA ASP A 429 -0.77 20.61 15.43
C ASP A 429 -1.70 20.67 16.65
N PRO A 430 -2.78 21.48 16.62
CA PRO A 430 -3.74 21.55 17.72
C PRO A 430 -4.39 20.19 18.04
N SER A 431 -4.53 19.31 17.04
CA SER A 431 -5.17 18.00 17.17
C SER A 431 -4.19 16.92 17.65
N ALA A 432 -4.49 16.32 18.81
CA ALA A 432 -3.67 15.21 19.35
C ALA A 432 -3.52 14.02 18.37
N PRO A 433 -4.57 13.56 17.65
CA PRO A 433 -4.42 12.54 16.60
C PRO A 433 -3.40 12.89 15.51
N VAL A 434 -3.30 14.17 15.12
CA VAL A 434 -2.32 14.63 14.13
C VAL A 434 -0.91 14.55 14.71
N ARG A 435 -0.72 15.01 15.96
CA ARG A 435 0.57 14.91 16.66
C ARG A 435 1.04 13.46 16.84
N VAL A 436 0.12 12.53 17.16
CA VAL A 436 0.42 11.09 17.21
C VAL A 436 0.88 10.59 15.83
N ALA A 437 0.18 10.95 14.75
CA ALA A 437 0.55 10.54 13.41
C ALA A 437 1.91 11.11 12.98
N ALA A 438 2.22 12.34 13.38
CA ALA A 438 3.50 12.99 13.13
C ALA A 438 4.66 12.29 13.85
N ALA A 439 4.50 12.01 15.15
CA ALA A 439 5.49 11.27 15.92
C ALA A 439 5.72 9.85 15.36
N ARG A 440 4.65 9.14 14.97
CA ARG A 440 4.75 7.83 14.32
C ARG A 440 5.46 7.87 12.98
N LEU A 441 5.28 8.94 12.20
CA LEU A 441 6.01 9.14 10.95
C LEU A 441 7.52 9.29 11.25
N LEU A 442 7.89 10.15 12.18
CA LEU A 442 9.28 10.36 12.59
C LEU A 442 9.92 9.09 13.15
N ALA A 443 9.17 8.25 13.87
CA ALA A 443 9.64 6.95 14.31
C ALA A 443 9.93 5.97 13.16
N ARG A 444 9.16 6.05 12.06
CA ARG A 444 9.31 5.17 10.88
C ARG A 444 10.37 5.66 9.90
N VAL A 445 10.60 6.97 9.86
CA VAL A 445 11.63 7.62 9.04
C VAL A 445 12.59 8.36 9.99
N PRO A 446 13.40 7.61 10.77
CA PRO A 446 14.21 8.18 11.84
C PRO A 446 15.28 9.11 11.28
N SER A 447 15.54 10.17 12.04
CA SER A 447 16.61 11.13 11.78
C SER A 447 17.04 11.70 13.11
N SER A 448 18.34 11.64 13.42
CA SER A 448 18.89 12.21 14.66
C SER A 448 18.56 13.71 14.80
N ALA A 449 18.43 14.42 13.67
CA ALA A 449 18.00 15.81 13.65
C ALA A 449 16.56 16.04 14.16
N ALA A 450 15.73 14.99 14.24
CA ALA A 450 14.38 15.08 14.78
C ALA A 450 14.34 14.92 16.32
N SER A 451 15.38 14.39 16.95
CA SER A 451 15.40 14.09 18.39
C SER A 451 15.20 15.33 19.27
N GLY A 452 15.86 16.44 18.92
CA GLY A 452 15.69 17.72 19.61
C GLY A 452 14.23 18.23 19.57
N PRO A 453 13.66 18.46 18.36
CA PRO A 453 12.26 18.88 18.22
C PRO A 453 11.25 17.95 18.90
N VAL A 454 11.45 16.64 18.83
CA VAL A 454 10.58 15.66 19.50
C VAL A 454 10.68 15.77 21.02
N ALA A 455 11.89 15.92 21.57
CA ALA A 455 12.10 16.09 23.01
C ALA A 455 11.49 17.40 23.54
N VAL A 456 11.63 18.50 22.79
CA VAL A 456 10.99 19.79 23.10
C VAL A 456 9.47 19.63 23.12
N ARG A 457 8.89 18.99 22.10
CA ARG A 457 7.44 18.77 22.05
C ARG A 457 6.96 17.91 23.23
N LEU A 458 7.71 16.88 23.59
CA LEU A 458 7.39 15.98 24.68
C LEU A 458 7.27 16.70 26.03
N ALA A 459 8.17 17.65 26.31
CA ALA A 459 8.16 18.42 27.56
C ALA A 459 6.86 19.22 27.78
N ALA A 460 6.20 19.64 26.69
CA ALA A 460 4.96 20.40 26.73
C ALA A 460 3.71 19.56 26.36
N GLU A 461 3.81 18.23 26.34
CA GLU A 461 2.71 17.34 25.93
C GLU A 461 1.90 16.78 27.10
N ARG A 462 0.59 17.05 27.08
CA ARG A 462 -0.34 16.64 28.14
C ARG A 462 -1.01 15.30 27.86
N SER A 463 -1.21 14.96 26.59
CA SER A 463 -1.85 13.70 26.17
C SER A 463 -0.91 12.51 26.32
N ALA A 464 -1.31 11.51 27.12
CA ALA A 464 -0.53 10.28 27.30
C ALA A 464 -0.30 9.55 25.97
N ALA A 465 -1.33 9.47 25.11
CA ALA A 465 -1.21 8.85 23.79
C ALA A 465 -0.14 9.53 22.90
N VAL A 466 -0.06 10.86 22.95
CA VAL A 466 0.99 11.60 22.21
C VAL A 466 2.36 11.38 22.87
N ARG A 467 2.46 11.40 24.20
CA ARG A 467 3.73 11.12 24.90
C ARG A 467 4.29 9.73 24.58
N ILE A 468 3.44 8.70 24.51
CA ILE A 468 3.83 7.35 24.07
C ILE A 468 4.42 7.40 22.65
N ALA A 469 3.73 8.07 21.72
CA ALA A 469 4.18 8.16 20.33
C ALA A 469 5.50 8.95 20.21
N LEU A 470 5.67 10.01 21.00
CA LEU A 470 6.92 10.78 21.06
C LEU A 470 8.06 9.97 21.67
N ALA A 471 7.81 9.20 22.73
CA ALA A 471 8.82 8.29 23.29
C ALA A 471 9.30 7.27 22.25
N GLN A 472 8.37 6.63 21.53
CA GLN A 472 8.70 5.73 20.42
C GLN A 472 9.53 6.42 19.32
N ALA A 473 9.19 7.67 18.98
CA ALA A 473 9.94 8.46 18.01
C ALA A 473 11.37 8.76 18.49
N LEU A 474 11.55 9.12 19.76
CA LEU A 474 12.87 9.33 20.37
C LEU A 474 13.71 8.05 20.37
N GLY A 475 13.12 6.91 20.74
CA GLY A 475 13.81 5.62 20.69
C GLY A 475 14.20 5.17 19.27
N ALA A 476 13.52 5.68 18.24
CA ALA A 476 13.88 5.43 16.85
C ALA A 476 14.92 6.41 16.31
N CYS A 477 14.85 7.70 16.69
CA CYS A 477 15.77 8.73 16.19
C CYS A 477 17.14 8.73 16.90
N GLY A 478 17.17 8.36 18.19
CA GLY A 478 18.39 8.25 18.98
C GLY A 478 19.10 9.55 19.31
N GLY A 479 20.33 9.43 19.82
CA GLY A 479 21.15 10.54 20.30
C GLY A 479 20.88 10.95 21.75
N GLU A 480 21.80 11.76 22.29
CA GLU A 480 21.75 12.23 23.69
C GLU A 480 20.42 12.92 24.08
N PRO A 481 19.83 13.81 23.26
CA PRO A 481 18.54 14.42 23.61
C PRO A 481 17.42 13.39 23.78
N ALA A 482 17.46 12.30 23.01
CA ALA A 482 16.48 11.22 23.10
C ALA A 482 16.67 10.41 24.38
N ARG A 483 17.90 10.00 24.71
CA ARG A 483 18.19 9.27 25.95
C ARG A 483 17.75 10.06 27.19
N ALA A 484 18.20 11.30 27.32
CA ALA A 484 17.86 12.15 28.47
C ALA A 484 16.36 12.44 28.59
N ALA A 485 15.63 12.56 27.48
CA ALA A 485 14.18 12.74 27.50
C ALA A 485 13.45 11.44 27.91
N LEU A 486 13.91 10.28 27.44
CA LEU A 486 13.31 8.99 27.77
C LEU A 486 13.56 8.56 29.21
N GLU A 487 14.75 8.80 29.77
CA GLU A 487 15.06 8.53 31.19
C GLU A 487 14.15 9.34 32.12
N ARG A 488 14.01 10.64 31.85
CA ARG A 488 13.07 11.50 32.59
C ARG A 488 11.63 10.98 32.51
N LEU A 489 11.21 10.53 31.33
CA LEU A 489 9.86 10.00 31.11
C LEU A 489 9.64 8.65 31.81
N ARG A 490 10.66 7.79 31.86
CA ARG A 490 10.65 6.52 32.60
C ARG A 490 10.48 6.73 34.11
N GLU A 491 11.11 7.76 34.66
CA GLU A 491 11.15 8.01 36.10
C GLU A 491 9.99 8.85 36.61
N ARG A 492 9.62 9.90 35.86
CA ARG A 492 8.78 10.99 36.36
C ARG A 492 7.41 11.08 35.70
N ASP A 493 7.12 10.30 34.65
CA ASP A 493 5.80 10.37 34.01
C ASP A 493 4.71 9.75 34.90
N ARG A 494 3.58 10.44 34.97
CA ARG A 494 2.40 10.01 35.74
C ARG A 494 1.72 8.74 35.20
N SER A 495 1.91 8.41 33.92
CA SER A 495 1.26 7.26 33.29
C SER A 495 2.21 6.08 33.20
N LEU A 496 1.80 4.92 33.73
CA LEU A 496 2.57 3.68 33.65
C LEU A 496 2.80 3.24 32.20
N SER A 497 1.81 3.40 31.32
CA SER A 497 1.93 3.09 29.89
C SER A 497 2.98 3.96 29.21
N VAL A 498 3.08 5.23 29.61
CA VAL A 498 4.09 6.17 29.11
C VAL A 498 5.49 5.77 29.61
N ARG A 499 5.63 5.45 30.90
CA ARG A 499 6.89 4.93 31.48
C ARG A 499 7.36 3.64 30.80
N GLY A 500 6.43 2.72 30.54
CA GLY A 500 6.69 1.47 29.81
C GLY A 500 7.16 1.74 28.37
N ALA A 501 6.52 2.66 27.66
CA ALA A 501 6.96 3.08 26.33
C ALA A 501 8.37 3.71 26.35
N ALA A 502 8.70 4.48 27.39
CA ALA A 502 10.06 4.99 27.59
C ALA A 502 11.08 3.87 27.75
N LEU A 503 10.79 2.90 28.61
CA LEU A 503 11.68 1.77 28.87
C LEU A 503 11.96 0.98 27.59
N LEU A 504 10.91 0.63 26.83
CA LEU A 504 11.06 -0.06 25.54
C LEU A 504 11.86 0.77 24.53
N SER A 505 11.69 2.09 24.56
CA SER A 505 12.42 3.00 23.67
C SER A 505 13.90 3.12 24.06
N LEU A 506 14.23 3.11 25.36
CA LEU A 506 15.61 3.07 25.87
C LEU A 506 16.29 1.75 25.50
N GLN A 507 15.63 0.61 25.71
CA GLN A 507 16.16 -0.71 25.30
C GLN A 507 16.50 -0.75 23.81
N ARG A 508 15.67 -0.12 22.98
CA ARG A 508 15.93 0.03 21.55
C ARG A 508 17.17 0.88 21.25
N LEU A 509 17.44 1.92 22.05
CA LEU A 509 18.67 2.73 21.94
C LEU A 509 19.92 1.97 22.39
N ASP A 510 19.78 1.13 23.42
CA ASP A 510 20.87 0.32 23.98
C ASP A 510 21.24 -0.89 23.10
N GLY A 511 20.55 -1.10 21.97
CA GLY A 511 20.80 -2.23 21.06
C GLY A 511 20.33 -3.59 21.60
N VAL A 512 19.64 -3.62 22.74
CA VAL A 512 19.07 -4.84 23.32
C VAL A 512 17.71 -5.11 22.67
N GLY A 513 17.73 -5.47 21.39
CA GLY A 513 16.52 -5.80 20.64
C GLY A 513 16.11 -7.27 20.80
N LEU A 514 15.00 -7.53 21.48
CA LEU A 514 14.30 -8.83 21.46
C LEU A 514 13.63 -9.15 20.10
N PHE A 515 13.79 -8.30 19.09
CA PHE A 515 13.21 -8.43 17.75
C PHE A 515 14.10 -7.79 16.67
N ALA A 516 15.41 -8.07 16.72
CA ALA A 516 16.27 -7.86 15.57
C ALA A 516 16.17 -9.11 14.67
N ASP A 517 15.23 -9.09 13.73
CA ASP A 517 15.23 -9.84 12.45
C ASP A 517 14.25 -9.17 11.47
#